data_AF-A0A8T9G093-F1
#
_entry.id   AF-A0A8T9G093-F1
#
_cell.length_a   1.000
_cell.length_b   1.000
_cell.length_c   1.000
_cell.angle_alpha   90.00
_cell.angle_beta   90.00
_cell.angle_gamma   90.00
#
_symmetry.space_group_name_H-M   'P 1'
#
loop_
_entity.id
_entity.type
_entity.pdbx_description
1 polymer ?
#
loop_
_entity_poly.entity_id
_entity_poly.type
_entity_poly.pdbx_seq_one_letter_code
_entity_poly.pdbx_strand_id
1 'polypeptide(L)'
;MPKQEKNHVELIKAWTLSPMVTMGSSVRAKGILQEIQARLPAIFRKAISLDGIDLVLAMPADEKAAFNAAATVVSKTLDEAPSLPVIPREIEDILGMKTSERHRWLADGRLPSAGTRTVRLAGRARQITFHVFEPKVVDDLLNRGSVEEWRVEDAEAKAEKRMKAAYQAKLKRLSKKKKRSKKADNGVDDPAPGLRGWEDFDIDGLLR
;
A
#
# COMPACT_ATOMS: atom_id res chain seq x y z
N MET A 1 -27.45 -52.72 19.32
CA MET A 1 -26.52 -51.85 20.07
C MET A 1 -26.43 -50.51 19.34
N PRO A 2 -27.18 -49.47 19.75
CA PRO A 2 -27.08 -48.18 19.09
C PRO A 2 -25.76 -47.51 19.48
N LYS A 3 -25.03 -46.99 18.48
CA LYS A 3 -23.80 -46.22 18.65
C LYS A 3 -24.11 -45.00 19.52
N GLN A 4 -23.48 -44.89 20.69
CA GLN A 4 -23.49 -43.65 21.46
C GLN A 4 -22.80 -42.56 20.62
N GLU A 5 -23.57 -41.62 20.09
CA GLU A 5 -23.07 -40.31 19.71
C GLU A 5 -22.52 -39.66 20.98
N LYS A 6 -21.18 -39.62 21.09
CA LYS A 6 -20.53 -38.81 22.11
C LYS A 6 -20.80 -37.35 21.73
N ASN A 7 -21.84 -36.76 22.35
CA ASN A 7 -21.99 -35.31 22.42
C ASN A 7 -20.77 -34.75 23.15
N HIS A 8 -19.71 -34.47 22.42
CA HIS A 8 -18.55 -33.76 22.93
C HIS A 8 -19.03 -32.34 23.24
N VAL A 9 -19.22 -32.04 24.53
CA VAL A 9 -19.50 -30.68 24.97
C VAL A 9 -18.29 -29.83 24.59
N GLU A 10 -18.51 -28.76 23.82
CA GLU A 10 -17.46 -27.82 23.43
C GLU A 10 -17.46 -26.61 24.35
N LEU A 11 -16.27 -26.18 24.76
CA LEU A 11 -16.05 -24.89 25.40
C LEU A 11 -15.84 -23.87 24.29
N ILE A 12 -16.72 -22.88 24.23
CA ILE A 12 -16.71 -21.82 23.22
C ILE A 12 -16.59 -20.47 23.92
N LYS A 13 -15.70 -19.62 23.41
CA LYS A 13 -15.63 -18.20 23.79
C LYS A 13 -15.38 -17.36 22.55
N ALA A 14 -16.10 -16.25 22.45
CA ALA A 14 -16.00 -15.32 21.34
C ALA A 14 -15.54 -13.93 21.81
N TRP A 15 -14.84 -13.22 20.93
CA TRP A 15 -14.47 -11.82 21.08
C TRP A 15 -14.76 -11.06 19.79
N THR A 16 -15.52 -9.98 19.86
CA THR A 16 -15.78 -9.11 18.72
C THR A 16 -14.64 -8.11 18.53
N LEU A 17 -14.04 -8.10 17.35
CA LEU A 17 -13.00 -7.13 17.00
C LEU A 17 -13.60 -5.74 16.82
N SER A 18 -13.09 -4.76 17.56
CA SER A 18 -13.49 -3.37 17.41
C SER A 18 -13.06 -2.82 16.04
N PRO A 19 -13.93 -2.05 15.34
CA PRO A 19 -13.56 -1.35 14.11
C PRO A 19 -12.35 -0.44 14.26
N MET A 20 -12.08 0.10 15.45
CA MET A 20 -10.89 0.93 15.71
C MET A 20 -9.59 0.12 15.63
N VAL A 21 -9.64 -1.17 15.99
CA VAL A 21 -8.48 -2.06 15.97
C VAL A 21 -8.22 -2.60 14.55
N THR A 22 -9.30 -2.87 13.82
CA THR A 22 -9.22 -3.39 12.45
C THR A 22 -9.09 -2.28 11.41
N MET A 23 -9.41 -1.02 11.76
CA MET A 23 -9.50 0.11 10.83
C MET A 23 -10.38 -0.21 9.61
N GLY A 24 -11.44 -1.00 9.83
CA GLY A 24 -12.35 -1.47 8.78
C GLY A 24 -11.76 -2.53 7.84
N SER A 25 -10.52 -2.98 8.05
CA SER A 25 -9.83 -3.93 7.17
C SER A 25 -10.01 -5.39 7.60
N SER A 26 -10.50 -6.21 6.67
CA SER A 26 -10.56 -7.67 6.83
C SER A 26 -9.15 -8.31 6.83
N VAL A 27 -8.21 -7.71 6.09
CA VAL A 27 -6.81 -8.14 6.05
C VAL A 27 -6.16 -7.93 7.42
N ARG A 28 -6.44 -6.79 8.08
CA ARG A 28 -5.98 -6.50 9.43
C ARG A 28 -6.60 -7.43 10.47
N ALA A 29 -7.89 -7.73 10.38
CA ALA A 29 -8.53 -8.73 11.25
C ALA A 29 -7.86 -10.11 11.14
N LYS A 30 -7.52 -10.53 9.92
CA LYS A 30 -6.76 -11.77 9.69
C LYS A 30 -5.32 -11.70 10.23
N GLY A 31 -4.67 -10.54 10.13
CA GLY A 31 -3.35 -10.31 10.74
C GLY A 31 -3.37 -10.48 12.25
N ILE A 32 -4.40 -9.96 12.92
CA ILE A 32 -4.60 -10.13 14.37
C ILE A 32 -4.82 -11.61 14.73
N LEU A 33 -5.63 -12.35 13.97
CA LEU A 33 -5.77 -13.80 14.14
C LEU A 33 -4.41 -14.52 14.05
N GLN A 34 -3.57 -14.15 13.09
CA GLN A 34 -2.25 -14.75 12.92
C GLN A 34 -1.31 -14.43 14.09
N GLU A 35 -1.36 -13.21 14.63
CA GLU A 35 -0.60 -12.83 15.83
C GLU A 35 -1.03 -13.66 17.05
N ILE A 36 -2.34 -13.87 17.23
CA ILE A 36 -2.86 -14.75 18.27
C ILE A 36 -2.37 -16.20 18.08
N GLN A 37 -2.49 -16.74 16.87
CA GLN A 37 -2.03 -18.10 16.55
C GLN A 37 -0.51 -18.27 16.75
N ALA A 38 0.29 -17.22 16.53
CA ALA A 38 1.73 -17.26 16.77
C ALA A 38 2.07 -17.40 18.26
N ARG A 39 1.24 -16.84 19.14
CA ARG A 39 1.42 -16.87 20.61
C ARG A 39 0.82 -18.11 21.26
N LEU A 40 -0.12 -18.78 20.59
CA LEU A 40 -0.69 -20.04 21.06
C LEU A 40 0.25 -21.24 20.83
N PRO A 41 0.20 -22.27 21.72
CA PRO A 41 0.82 -23.55 21.46
C PRO A 41 0.36 -24.14 20.12
N ALA A 42 1.28 -24.81 19.40
CA ALA A 42 1.03 -25.29 18.03
C ALA A 42 -0.23 -26.16 17.89
N ILE A 43 -0.54 -26.94 18.93
CA ILE A 43 -1.70 -27.84 19.00
C ILE A 43 -3.02 -27.05 18.95
N PHE A 44 -3.06 -25.85 19.57
CA PHE A 44 -4.28 -25.05 19.73
C PHE A 44 -4.44 -23.95 18.68
N ARG A 45 -3.51 -23.81 17.72
CA ARG A 45 -3.60 -22.75 16.68
C ARG A 45 -4.86 -22.85 15.83
N LYS A 46 -5.35 -24.08 15.60
CA LYS A 46 -6.56 -24.35 14.82
C LYS A 46 -7.85 -24.26 15.64
N ALA A 47 -7.73 -24.14 16.96
CA ALA A 47 -8.89 -24.00 17.86
C ALA A 47 -9.47 -22.57 17.81
N ILE A 48 -8.73 -21.60 17.28
CA ILE A 48 -9.20 -20.24 17.07
C ILE A 48 -9.44 -19.95 15.59
N SER A 49 -10.62 -19.41 15.28
CA SER A 49 -11.03 -18.95 13.95
C SER A 49 -11.50 -17.50 13.99
N LEU A 50 -11.58 -16.89 12.80
CA LEU A 50 -12.22 -15.60 12.59
C LEU A 50 -13.49 -15.85 11.77
N ASP A 51 -14.64 -15.50 12.32
CA ASP A 51 -15.94 -15.53 11.65
C ASP A 51 -16.47 -14.10 11.51
N GLY A 52 -16.35 -13.54 10.31
CA GLY A 52 -16.59 -12.12 10.07
C GLY A 52 -15.65 -11.23 10.89
N ILE A 53 -16.17 -10.64 11.96
CA ILE A 53 -15.44 -9.79 12.91
C ILE A 53 -15.22 -10.46 14.28
N ASP A 54 -15.76 -11.66 14.48
CA ASP A 54 -15.70 -12.38 15.74
C ASP A 54 -14.56 -13.40 15.72
N LEU A 55 -13.70 -13.34 16.73
CA LEU A 55 -12.73 -14.38 17.01
C LEU A 55 -13.39 -15.43 17.89
N VAL A 56 -13.40 -16.68 17.44
CA VAL A 56 -14.05 -17.79 18.13
C VAL A 56 -13.01 -18.81 18.53
N LEU A 57 -12.86 -19.05 19.83
CA LEU A 57 -12.08 -20.14 20.39
C LEU A 57 -13.02 -21.30 20.74
N ALA A 58 -12.81 -22.46 20.13
CA ALA A 58 -13.58 -23.68 20.38
C ALA A 58 -12.62 -24.84 20.72
N MET A 59 -12.83 -25.47 21.87
CA MET A 59 -12.03 -26.61 22.34
C MET A 59 -12.94 -27.64 23.04
N PRO A 60 -12.59 -28.94 23.05
CA PRO A 60 -13.38 -29.94 23.76
C PRO A 60 -13.33 -29.72 25.29
N ALA A 61 -14.43 -30.05 25.98
CA ALA A 61 -14.61 -29.71 27.41
C ALA A 61 -13.69 -30.45 28.38
N ASP A 62 -13.08 -31.55 27.96
CA ASP A 62 -12.03 -32.26 28.70
C ASP A 62 -10.75 -31.43 28.85
N GLU A 63 -10.54 -30.42 28.00
CA GLU A 63 -9.37 -29.55 28.00
C GLU A 63 -9.57 -28.19 28.71
N LYS A 64 -10.45 -28.13 29.72
CA LYS A 64 -10.85 -26.88 30.40
C LYS A 64 -9.68 -25.99 30.86
N ALA A 65 -8.62 -26.56 31.40
CA ALA A 65 -7.45 -25.80 31.85
C ALA A 65 -6.70 -25.16 30.66
N ALA A 66 -6.53 -25.90 29.57
CA ALA A 66 -5.90 -25.39 28.35
C ALA A 66 -6.77 -24.33 27.67
N PHE A 67 -8.10 -24.51 27.66
CA PHE A 67 -9.04 -23.52 27.17
C PHE A 67 -8.92 -22.18 27.90
N ASN A 68 -8.88 -22.19 29.24
CA ASN A 68 -8.73 -20.95 30.01
C ASN A 68 -7.37 -20.27 29.77
N ALA A 69 -6.29 -21.05 29.63
CA ALA A 69 -4.98 -20.52 29.30
C ALA A 69 -4.96 -19.88 27.90
N ALA A 70 -5.52 -20.57 26.89
CA ALA A 70 -5.66 -20.05 25.54
C ALA A 70 -6.52 -18.78 25.51
N ALA A 71 -7.68 -18.78 26.18
CA ALA A 71 -8.54 -17.61 26.28
C ALA A 71 -7.84 -16.40 26.93
N THR A 72 -6.97 -16.64 27.90
CA THR A 72 -6.16 -15.57 28.51
C THR A 72 -5.15 -14.99 27.52
N VAL A 73 -4.49 -15.84 26.73
CA VAL A 73 -3.57 -15.40 25.66
C VAL A 73 -4.32 -14.57 24.60
N VAL A 74 -5.52 -15.01 24.20
CA VAL A 74 -6.37 -14.29 23.25
C VAL A 74 -6.73 -12.91 23.79
N SER A 75 -7.31 -12.84 25.00
CA SER A 75 -7.70 -11.57 25.63
C SER A 75 -6.51 -10.61 25.74
N LYS A 76 -5.36 -11.07 26.23
CA LYS A 76 -4.16 -10.22 26.37
C LYS A 76 -3.67 -9.70 25.02
N THR A 77 -3.70 -10.54 23.98
CA THR A 77 -3.27 -10.12 22.64
C THR A 77 -4.24 -9.10 22.04
N LEU A 78 -5.53 -9.19 22.35
CA LEU A 78 -6.53 -8.19 21.94
C LEU A 78 -6.34 -6.85 22.66
N ASP A 79 -5.95 -6.86 23.92
CA ASP A 79 -5.62 -5.63 24.66
C ASP A 79 -4.40 -4.91 24.04
N GLU A 80 -3.44 -5.68 23.51
CA GLU A 80 -2.25 -5.15 22.82
C GLU A 80 -2.51 -4.77 21.36
N ALA A 81 -3.60 -5.25 20.76
CA ALA A 81 -3.88 -5.12 19.32
C ALA A 81 -3.88 -3.67 18.78
N PRO A 82 -4.36 -2.64 19.51
CA PRO A 82 -4.27 -1.25 19.07
C PRO A 82 -2.84 -0.74 18.87
N SER A 83 -1.86 -1.35 19.53
CA SER A 83 -0.44 -0.97 19.45
C SER A 83 0.36 -1.77 18.42
N LEU A 84 -0.22 -2.83 17.85
CA LEU A 84 0.48 -3.69 16.90
C LEU A 84 0.80 -2.93 15.61
N PRO A 85 2.03 -3.01 15.07
CA PRO A 85 2.38 -2.34 13.82
C PRO A 85 1.53 -2.85 12.65
N VAL A 86 1.21 -1.96 11.72
CA VAL A 86 0.49 -2.27 10.47
C VAL A 86 1.49 -2.71 9.40
N ILE A 87 1.19 -3.83 8.74
CA ILE A 87 2.03 -4.46 7.71
C ILE A 87 1.67 -3.92 6.32
N PRO A 88 2.56 -3.96 5.30
CA PRO A 88 2.27 -3.42 3.98
C PRO A 88 0.97 -3.89 3.32
N ARG A 89 0.57 -5.16 3.51
CA ARG A 89 -0.71 -5.65 2.97
C ARG A 89 -1.93 -5.10 3.70
N GLU A 90 -1.80 -4.83 4.98
CA GLU A 90 -2.88 -4.27 5.78
C GLU A 90 -3.07 -2.80 5.44
N ILE A 91 -2.00 -2.01 5.37
CA ILE A 91 -2.13 -0.58 5.02
C ILE A 91 -2.64 -0.36 3.59
N GLU A 92 -2.28 -1.25 2.66
CA GLU A 92 -2.82 -1.25 1.29
C GLU A 92 -4.35 -1.43 1.29
N ASP A 93 -4.87 -2.32 2.16
CA ASP A 93 -6.30 -2.58 2.31
C ASP A 93 -7.02 -1.46 3.09
N ILE A 94 -6.46 -1.03 4.22
CA ILE A 94 -7.01 0.02 5.09
C ILE A 94 -7.17 1.33 4.34
N LEU A 95 -6.11 1.78 3.65
CA LEU A 95 -6.11 3.06 2.93
C LEU A 95 -6.56 2.91 1.46
N GLY A 96 -6.97 1.72 1.04
CA GLY A 96 -7.39 1.45 -0.34
C GLY A 96 -6.34 1.82 -1.39
N MET A 97 -5.06 1.69 -1.08
CA MET A 97 -3.95 2.08 -1.95
C MET A 97 -3.31 0.90 -2.68
N LYS A 98 -2.78 1.14 -3.87
CA LYS A 98 -2.06 0.13 -4.65
C LYS A 98 -0.63 -0.03 -4.14
N THR A 99 -0.05 -1.20 -4.35
CA THR A 99 1.36 -1.47 -4.06
C THR A 99 2.32 -0.46 -4.73
N SER A 100 1.99 0.01 -5.94
CA SER A 100 2.79 1.02 -6.65
C SER A 100 2.66 2.42 -6.06
N GLU A 101 1.48 2.77 -5.55
CA GLU A 101 1.23 4.02 -4.82
C GLU A 101 2.02 4.01 -3.50
N ARG A 102 1.91 2.92 -2.73
CA ARG A 102 2.70 2.74 -1.50
C ARG A 102 4.20 2.92 -1.72
N HIS A 103 4.78 2.29 -2.75
CA HIS A 103 6.21 2.45 -3.03
C HIS A 103 6.59 3.88 -3.39
N ARG A 104 5.74 4.59 -4.14
CA ARG A 104 5.97 5.99 -4.50
C ARG A 104 5.91 6.88 -3.26
N TRP A 105 4.85 6.75 -2.46
CA TRP A 105 4.64 7.59 -1.28
C TRP A 105 5.64 7.31 -0.16
N LEU A 106 6.16 6.07 -0.07
CA LEU A 106 7.32 5.75 0.77
C LEU A 106 8.59 6.47 0.28
N ALA A 107 8.87 6.43 -1.04
CA ALA A 107 10.07 7.05 -1.61
C ALA A 107 10.04 8.59 -1.50
N ASP A 108 8.86 9.19 -1.66
CA ASP A 108 8.66 10.63 -1.58
C ASP A 108 8.52 11.14 -0.13
N GLY A 109 8.45 10.23 0.86
CA GLY A 109 8.32 10.57 2.29
C GLY A 109 6.92 10.93 2.76
N ARG A 110 5.93 10.95 1.86
CA ARG A 110 4.51 11.20 2.17
C ARG A 110 3.91 10.16 3.11
N LEU A 111 4.32 8.89 2.97
CA LEU A 111 3.89 7.80 3.84
C LEU A 111 4.98 7.50 4.89
N PRO A 112 4.81 7.90 6.16
CA PRO A 112 5.84 7.72 7.19
C PRO A 112 6.00 6.25 7.57
N SER A 113 7.23 5.73 7.53
CA SER A 113 7.53 4.38 8.02
C SER A 113 7.94 4.42 9.49
N ALA A 114 7.40 3.51 10.30
CA ALA A 114 7.76 3.32 11.70
C ALA A 114 9.00 2.39 11.88
N GLY A 115 9.70 2.07 10.79
CA GLY A 115 10.83 1.16 10.77
C GLY A 115 10.60 -0.04 9.85
N THR A 116 11.52 -1.01 9.91
CA THR A 116 11.46 -2.23 9.10
C THR A 116 11.40 -3.48 9.96
N ARG A 117 10.57 -4.45 9.55
CA ARG A 117 10.51 -5.77 10.17
C ARG A 117 11.05 -6.80 9.18
N THR A 118 11.88 -7.70 9.69
CA THR A 118 12.44 -8.81 8.89
C THR A 118 11.80 -10.12 9.35
N VAL A 119 11.20 -10.84 8.41
CA VAL A 119 10.56 -12.14 8.67
C VAL A 119 11.25 -13.21 7.83
N ARG A 120 11.52 -14.36 8.46
CA ARG A 120 12.01 -15.55 7.77
C ARG A 120 10.83 -16.42 7.35
N LEU A 121 10.69 -16.66 6.05
CA LEU A 121 9.65 -17.55 5.54
C LEU A 121 9.99 -19.01 5.87
N ALA A 122 9.02 -19.74 6.41
CA ALA A 122 9.16 -21.17 6.69
C ALA A 122 9.53 -21.93 5.41
N GLY A 123 10.58 -22.75 5.48
CA GLY A 123 11.07 -23.54 4.33
C GLY A 123 11.82 -22.75 3.25
N ARG A 124 12.12 -21.46 3.45
CA ARG A 124 12.97 -20.67 2.53
C ARG A 124 14.19 -20.09 3.25
N ALA A 125 15.30 -20.03 2.54
CA ALA A 125 16.52 -19.36 3.03
C ALA A 125 16.39 -17.82 3.00
N ARG A 126 15.46 -17.28 2.20
CA ARG A 126 15.30 -15.83 2.01
C ARG A 126 14.51 -15.21 3.17
N GLN A 127 15.11 -14.22 3.80
CA GLN A 127 14.46 -13.28 4.70
C GLN A 127 13.81 -12.17 3.88
N ILE A 128 12.63 -11.70 4.32
CA ILE A 128 11.95 -10.56 3.71
C ILE A 128 11.90 -9.44 4.73
N THR A 129 12.48 -8.30 4.36
CA THR A 129 12.42 -7.06 5.13
C THR A 129 11.40 -6.13 4.51
N PHE A 130 10.51 -5.59 5.33
CA PHE A 130 9.46 -4.68 4.86
C PHE A 130 9.21 -3.55 5.86
N HIS A 131 8.70 -2.42 5.35
CA HIS A 131 8.30 -1.29 6.18
C HIS A 131 7.06 -1.61 7.00
N VAL A 132 7.06 -1.22 8.26
CA VAL A 132 5.90 -1.24 9.14
C VAL A 132 5.43 0.18 9.41
N PHE A 133 4.16 0.30 9.79
CA PHE A 133 3.49 1.58 10.01
C PHE A 133 2.85 1.61 11.39
N GLU A 134 2.87 2.78 12.02
CA GLU A 134 2.26 2.97 13.34
C GLU A 134 0.74 3.11 13.18
N PRO A 135 -0.10 2.38 13.95
CA PRO A 135 -1.56 2.43 13.82
C PRO A 135 -2.14 3.84 13.91
N LYS A 136 -1.63 4.68 14.81
CA LYS A 136 -2.10 6.07 14.97
C LYS A 136 -1.89 6.91 13.72
N VAL A 137 -0.72 6.77 13.08
CA VAL A 137 -0.41 7.48 11.83
C VAL A 137 -1.31 7.00 10.70
N VAL A 138 -1.58 5.69 10.63
CA VAL A 138 -2.49 5.14 9.62
C VAL A 138 -3.93 5.64 9.82
N ASP A 139 -4.40 5.66 11.07
CA ASP A 139 -5.72 6.20 11.41
C ASP A 139 -5.84 7.69 11.07
N ASP A 140 -4.83 8.49 11.37
CA ASP A 140 -4.78 9.91 11.00
C ASP A 140 -4.84 10.10 9.47
N LEU A 141 -4.12 9.28 8.70
CA LEU A 141 -4.14 9.34 7.23
C LEU A 141 -5.52 8.95 6.67
N LEU A 142 -6.15 7.94 7.28
CA LEU A 142 -7.49 7.50 6.91
C LEU A 142 -8.52 8.61 7.16
N ASN A 143 -8.46 9.25 8.33
CA ASN A 143 -9.41 10.30 8.73
C ASN A 143 -9.23 11.61 7.93
N ARG A 144 -8.02 11.90 7.45
CA ARG A 144 -7.73 13.09 6.62
C ARG A 144 -8.08 12.89 5.14
N GLY A 145 -8.17 11.66 4.65
CA GLY A 145 -8.34 11.39 3.22
C GLY A 145 -7.08 11.74 2.40
N SER A 146 -5.89 11.64 3.00
CA SER A 146 -4.63 12.05 2.36
C SER A 146 -4.29 11.26 1.09
N VAL A 147 -4.81 10.03 0.98
CA VAL A 147 -4.61 9.17 -0.20
C VAL A 147 -5.22 9.79 -1.45
N GLU A 148 -6.42 10.35 -1.34
CA GLU A 148 -7.14 11.00 -2.43
C GLU A 148 -6.41 12.28 -2.86
N GLU A 149 -5.95 13.08 -1.90
CA GLU A 149 -5.15 14.28 -2.14
C GLU A 149 -3.87 13.95 -2.93
N TRP A 150 -3.10 12.95 -2.46
CA TRP A 150 -1.87 12.54 -3.13
C TRP A 150 -2.10 12.01 -4.54
N ARG A 151 -3.26 11.38 -4.81
CA ARG A 151 -3.63 10.94 -6.17
C ARG A 151 -3.91 12.12 -7.09
N VAL A 152 -4.53 13.19 -6.60
CA VAL A 152 -4.75 14.42 -7.36
C VAL A 152 -3.40 15.07 -7.68
N GLU A 153 -2.54 15.25 -6.68
CA GLU A 153 -1.17 15.77 -6.87
C GLU A 153 -0.38 14.93 -7.90
N ASP A 154 -0.44 13.60 -7.78
CA ASP A 154 0.24 12.69 -8.70
C ASP A 154 -0.30 12.81 -10.14
N ALA A 155 -1.60 13.06 -10.30
CA ALA A 155 -2.23 13.27 -11.60
C ALA A 155 -1.81 14.61 -12.22
N GLU A 156 -1.75 15.67 -11.43
CA GLU A 156 -1.30 17.01 -11.84
C GLU A 156 0.18 17.00 -12.24
N ALA A 157 1.05 16.45 -11.39
CA ALA A 157 2.47 16.31 -11.68
C ALA A 157 2.71 15.49 -12.96
N LYS A 158 1.90 14.46 -13.21
CA LYS A 158 1.95 13.68 -14.44
C LYS A 158 1.48 14.48 -15.66
N ALA A 159 0.46 15.31 -15.53
CA ALA A 159 -0.02 16.18 -16.60
C ALA A 159 1.04 17.23 -16.96
N GLU A 160 1.64 17.88 -15.97
CA GLU A 160 2.74 18.83 -16.19
C GLU A 160 3.94 18.18 -16.88
N LYS A 161 4.35 17.00 -16.42
CA LYS A 161 5.47 16.27 -17.01
C LYS A 161 5.21 15.91 -18.47
N ARG A 162 3.96 15.56 -18.80
CA ARG A 162 3.53 15.32 -20.20
C ARG A 162 3.59 16.59 -21.03
N MET A 163 3.12 17.73 -20.51
CA MET A 163 3.18 19.02 -21.20
C MET A 163 4.63 19.45 -21.47
N LYS A 164 5.50 19.38 -20.44
CA LYS A 164 6.94 19.67 -20.54
C LYS A 164 7.61 18.76 -21.57
N ALA A 165 7.32 17.46 -21.55
CA ALA A 165 7.86 16.51 -22.53
C ALA A 165 7.38 16.78 -23.96
N ALA A 166 6.10 17.11 -24.16
CA ALA A 166 5.56 17.46 -25.47
C ALA A 166 6.20 18.74 -26.03
N TYR A 167 6.38 19.75 -25.17
CA TYR A 167 7.07 20.99 -25.53
C TYR A 167 8.54 20.73 -25.93
N GLN A 168 9.28 19.98 -25.12
CA GLN A 168 10.66 19.60 -25.45
C GLN A 168 10.75 18.77 -26.73
N ALA A 169 9.81 17.87 -26.99
CA ALA A 169 9.74 17.11 -28.23
C ALA A 169 9.49 18.02 -29.44
N LYS A 170 8.62 19.04 -29.31
CA LYS A 170 8.39 20.04 -30.37
C LYS A 170 9.67 20.82 -30.68
N LEU A 171 10.40 21.29 -29.67
CA LEU A 171 11.68 21.98 -29.83
C LEU A 171 12.75 21.10 -30.51
N LYS A 172 12.86 19.82 -30.10
CA LYS A 172 13.77 18.86 -30.74
C LYS A 172 13.40 18.60 -32.21
N ARG A 173 12.11 18.55 -32.54
CA ARG A 173 11.64 18.41 -33.93
C ARG A 173 11.97 19.64 -34.78
N LEU A 174 11.73 20.85 -34.25
CA LEU A 174 12.03 22.11 -34.95
C LEU A 174 13.53 22.29 -35.18
N SER A 175 14.37 22.04 -34.17
CA SER A 175 15.83 22.10 -34.32
C SER A 175 16.36 21.08 -35.32
N LYS A 176 15.81 19.86 -35.36
CA LYS A 176 16.15 18.86 -36.38
C LYS A 176 15.71 19.28 -37.79
N LYS A 177 14.55 19.93 -37.92
CA LYS A 177 14.08 20.50 -39.21
C LYS A 177 15.03 21.61 -39.69
N LYS A 178 15.43 22.54 -38.80
CA LYS A 178 16.40 23.62 -39.11
C LYS A 178 17.79 23.08 -39.49
N LYS A 179 18.25 22.00 -38.85
CA LYS A 179 19.50 21.31 -39.25
C LYS A 179 19.40 20.63 -40.61
N ARG A 180 18.24 20.06 -40.96
CA ARG A 180 18.00 19.46 -42.28
C ARG A 180 17.93 20.51 -43.39
N SER A 181 17.28 21.66 -43.15
CA SER A 181 17.23 22.75 -44.14
C SER A 181 18.62 23.36 -44.38
N LYS A 182 19.42 23.61 -43.33
CA LYS A 182 20.81 24.08 -43.50
C LYS A 182 21.71 23.09 -44.25
N LYS A 183 21.47 21.78 -44.12
CA LYS A 183 22.22 20.76 -44.88
C LYS A 183 21.79 20.71 -46.36
N ALA A 184 20.56 21.09 -46.68
CA ALA A 184 20.09 21.23 -48.06
C ALA A 184 20.59 22.53 -48.72
N ASP A 185 20.77 23.59 -47.93
CA ASP A 185 21.24 24.90 -48.37
C ASP A 185 22.76 24.93 -48.67
N ASN A 186 23.56 24.16 -47.93
CA ASN A 186 25.00 23.95 -48.23
C ASN A 186 25.27 23.10 -49.50
N GLY A 187 24.28 22.89 -50.36
CA GLY A 187 24.38 22.15 -51.62
C GLY A 187 24.18 23.02 -52.86
N VAL A 188 24.02 24.33 -52.74
CA VAL A 188 23.84 25.25 -53.88
C VAL A 188 24.73 26.48 -53.67
N ASP A 189 25.63 26.74 -54.63
CA ASP A 189 26.59 27.85 -54.63
C ASP A 189 25.93 29.24 -54.77
N ASP A 190 26.40 30.17 -53.93
CA ASP A 190 26.54 31.64 -54.06
C ASP A 190 25.32 32.63 -54.00
N PRO A 191 25.52 33.92 -53.61
CA PRO A 191 24.81 34.50 -52.47
C PRO A 191 23.98 35.76 -52.79
N ALA A 192 23.04 36.11 -51.91
CA ALA A 192 22.43 37.45 -51.86
C ALA A 192 22.42 37.97 -50.41
N PRO A 193 22.82 39.25 -50.17
CA PRO A 193 23.01 39.77 -48.82
C PRO A 193 21.66 40.08 -48.17
N GLY A 194 21.45 39.47 -47.01
CA GLY A 194 20.17 39.48 -46.29
C GLY A 194 19.83 40.77 -45.57
N LEU A 195 18.55 41.13 -45.58
CA LEU A 195 17.96 42.06 -44.63
C LEU A 195 17.66 41.32 -43.32
N ARG A 196 18.42 41.64 -42.28
CA ARG A 196 18.29 41.10 -40.92
C ARG A 196 17.20 41.86 -40.16
N GLY A 197 16.28 41.15 -39.49
CA GLY A 197 15.40 41.73 -38.47
C GLY A 197 13.88 41.55 -38.65
N TRP A 198 13.42 40.85 -39.70
CA TRP A 198 11.98 40.58 -39.88
C TRP A 198 11.47 39.32 -39.16
N GLU A 199 12.37 38.49 -38.63
CA GLU A 199 12.05 37.20 -38.01
C GLU A 199 11.50 37.34 -36.58
N ASP A 200 11.75 38.48 -35.92
CA ASP A 200 11.28 38.75 -34.55
C ASP A 200 9.81 39.24 -34.51
N PHE A 201 9.25 39.67 -35.66
CA PHE A 201 7.86 40.14 -35.75
C PHE A 201 6.82 39.03 -36.00
N ASP A 202 7.25 37.81 -36.34
CA ASP A 202 6.37 36.67 -36.67
C ASP A 202 6.02 35.80 -35.43
N ILE A 203 6.43 36.23 -34.24
CA ILE A 203 6.23 35.48 -32.99
C ILE A 203 4.81 35.68 -32.43
N ASP A 204 4.15 36.80 -32.72
CA ASP A 204 2.87 37.18 -32.12
C ASP A 204 1.63 37.04 -33.01
N GLY A 205 1.76 36.49 -34.23
CA GLY A 205 0.58 36.11 -35.04
C GLY A 205 -0.38 37.26 -35.36
N LEU A 206 0.11 38.50 -35.47
CA LEU A 206 -0.70 39.71 -35.67
C LEU A 206 -1.06 39.97 -37.16
N LEU A 207 -0.78 39.03 -38.06
CA LEU A 207 -1.16 39.10 -39.47
C LEU A 207 -1.91 37.84 -39.89
N ARG A 208 -3.10 37.68 -39.32
CA ARG A 208 -4.23 37.00 -39.96
C ARG A 208 -5.48 37.84 -39.82
#